data_AF-A0A2G9YG13-F1
#
_entry.id   AF-A0A2G9YG13-F1
#
_cell.length_a   1.000
_cell.length_b   1.000
_cell.length_c   1.000
_cell.angle_alpha   90.00
_cell.angle_beta   90.00
_cell.angle_gamma   90.00
#
_symmetry.space_group_name_H-M   'P 1'
#
loop_
_entity.id
_entity.type
_entity.pdbx_description
1 polymer ?
#
loop_
_entity_poly.entity_id
_entity_poly.type
_entity_poly.pdbx_seq_one_letter_code
_entity_poly.pdbx_strand_id
1 'polypeptide(L)' 'MNKDKLKDSLKKLEEIIEWFDKQEEVDVEAGLERVKRGAALIKASRKRLEKLENEFEEVKKELKEEIESIGE' A
#
# COMPACT_ATOMS: atom_id res chain seq x y z
N MET A 1 1.46 -9.79 13.77
CA MET A 1 0.75 -8.51 13.53
C MET A 1 1.31 -7.83 12.28
N ASN A 2 0.78 -8.02 11.06
CA ASN A 2 1.01 -7.09 9.92
C ASN A 2 0.32 -7.40 8.57
N LYS A 3 -0.47 -8.47 8.41
CA LYS A 3 -1.06 -8.82 7.10
C LYS A 3 -2.11 -7.81 6.60
N ASP A 4 -2.60 -6.93 7.47
CA ASP A 4 -3.71 -6.04 7.15
C ASP A 4 -3.30 -4.62 6.72
N LYS A 5 -2.03 -4.19 6.88
CA LYS A 5 -1.65 -2.77 6.70
C LYS A 5 -1.91 -2.19 5.31
N LEU A 6 -1.68 -2.95 4.24
CA LEU A 6 -1.88 -2.45 2.87
C LEU A 6 -3.37 -2.45 2.51
N LYS A 7 -4.08 -3.53 2.83
CA LYS A 7 -5.53 -3.66 2.66
C LYS A 7 -6.28 -2.55 3.42
N ASP A 8 -5.87 -2.27 4.65
CA ASP A 8 -6.45 -1.19 5.46
C ASP A 8 -6.14 0.20 4.87
N SER A 9 -4.96 0.39 4.29
CA SER A 9 -4.62 1.65 3.61
C SER A 9 -5.48 1.86 2.36
N LEU A 10 -5.75 0.80 1.60
CA LEU A 10 -6.64 0.83 0.44
C LEU A 10 -8.08 1.14 0.85
N LYS A 11 -8.61 0.46 1.88
CA LYS A 11 -9.95 0.77 2.42
C LYS A 11 -10.09 2.23 2.85
N LYS A 12 -9.08 2.78 3.55
CA LYS A 12 -9.09 4.20 3.96
C LYS A 12 -9.05 5.15 2.76
N LEU A 13 -8.41 4.76 1.65
CA LEU A 13 -8.44 5.54 0.41
C LEU A 13 -9.82 5.48 -0.23
N GLU A 14 -10.46 4.30 -0.26
CA GLU A 14 -11.85 4.14 -0.73
C GLU A 14 -12.82 5.01 0.10
N GLU A 15 -12.69 5.01 1.43
CA GLU A 15 -13.48 5.86 2.32
C GLU A 15 -13.30 7.37 2.04
N ILE A 16 -12.10 7.79 1.63
CA ILE A 16 -11.83 9.18 1.23
C ILE A 16 -12.57 9.50 -0.08
N ILE A 17 -12.51 8.61 -1.06
CA ILE A 17 -13.19 8.78 -2.35
C ILE A 17 -14.70 8.83 -2.14
N GLU A 18 -15.26 7.86 -1.41
CA GLU A 18 -16.69 7.85 -1.10
C GLU A 18 -17.15 9.11 -0.37
N TRP A 19 -16.31 9.69 0.49
CA TRP A 19 -16.65 10.93 1.17
C TRP A 19 -16.83 12.08 0.17
N PHE A 20 -15.94 12.19 -0.83
CA PHE A 20 -16.05 13.19 -1.91
C PHE A 20 -17.28 12.96 -2.77
N ASP A 21 -17.57 11.72 -3.15
CA ASP A 21 -18.71 11.37 -4.00
C ASP A 21 -20.07 11.64 -3.34
N LYS A 22 -20.11 11.62 -2.00
CA LYS A 22 -21.33 11.87 -1.20
C LYS A 22 -21.58 13.36 -0.91
N GLN A 23 -20.68 14.26 -1.29
CA GLN A 23 -20.87 15.70 -1.05
C GLN A 23 -21.81 16.32 -2.09
N GLU A 24 -22.88 16.98 -1.64
CA GLU A 24 -23.75 17.80 -2.48
C GLU A 24 -23.15 19.20 -2.70
N GLU A 25 -22.52 19.76 -1.65
CA GLU A 25 -21.69 20.96 -1.70
C GLU A 25 -20.30 20.67 -1.16
N VAL A 26 -19.27 21.17 -1.83
CA VAL A 26 -17.89 20.86 -1.48
C VAL A 26 -17.39 21.77 -0.37
N ASP A 27 -17.18 21.20 0.82
CA ASP A 27 -16.34 21.80 1.86
C ASP A 27 -14.86 21.68 1.47
N VAL A 28 -14.28 22.80 1.04
CA VAL A 28 -12.91 22.86 0.55
C VAL A 28 -11.87 22.63 1.65
N GLU A 29 -12.13 23.06 2.89
CA GLU A 29 -11.20 22.86 4.00
C GLU A 29 -11.15 21.39 4.42
N ALA A 30 -12.32 20.76 4.57
CA ALA A 30 -12.42 19.33 4.83
C ALA A 30 -11.84 18.51 3.67
N GLY A 31 -12.10 18.92 2.43
CA GLY A 31 -11.53 18.31 1.23
C GLY A 31 -10.01 18.35 1.22
N LEU A 32 -9.41 19.49 1.53
CA LEU A 32 -7.95 19.63 1.60
C LEU A 32 -7.34 18.70 2.67
N GLU A 33 -8.00 18.56 3.82
CA GLU A 33 -7.55 17.63 4.86
C GLU A 33 -7.57 16.18 4.38
N ARG A 34 -8.65 15.77 3.70
CA ARG A 34 -8.81 14.42 3.16
C ARG A 34 -7.79 14.12 2.06
N VAL A 35 -7.49 15.08 1.19
CA VAL A 35 -6.41 14.94 0.18
C VAL A 35 -5.06 14.73 0.86
N LYS A 36 -4.73 15.51 1.89
CA LYS A 36 -3.46 15.34 2.65
C LYS A 36 -3.37 13.96 3.29
N ARG A 37 -4.46 13.48 3.89
CA ARG A 37 -4.55 12.13 4.46
C ARG A 37 -4.37 11.05 3.37
N GLY A 38 -5.03 11.20 2.23
CA GLY A 38 -4.86 10.30 1.08
C GLY A 38 -3.43 10.24 0.57
N ALA A 39 -2.78 11.40 0.42
CA ALA A 39 -1.37 11.48 0.01
C ALA A 39 -0.44 10.74 0.99
N ALA A 40 -0.67 10.87 2.30
CA ALA A 40 0.09 10.15 3.31
C ALA A 40 -0.12 8.63 3.24
N LEU A 41 -1.36 8.18 3.04
CA LEU A 41 -1.70 6.76 2.86
C LEU A 41 -1.03 6.16 1.62
N ILE A 42 -1.05 6.87 0.49
CA ILE A 42 -0.39 6.44 -0.75
C ILE A 42 1.12 6.32 -0.52
N LYS A 43 1.74 7.32 0.11
CA LYS A 43 3.19 7.30 0.40
C LYS A 43 3.57 6.11 1.27
N ALA A 44 2.80 5.83 2.33
CA ALA A 44 3.02 4.67 3.19
C ALA A 44 2.83 3.34 2.44
N SER A 45 1.81 3.27 1.58
CA SER A 45 1.51 2.08 0.77
C SER A 45 2.64 1.76 -0.21
N ARG A 46 3.16 2.78 -0.92
CA ARG A 46 4.31 2.62 -1.83
C ARG A 46 5.55 2.06 -1.12
N LYS A 47 5.89 2.61 0.04
CA LYS A 47 7.03 2.10 0.84
C LYS A 47 6.82 0.65 1.29
N ARG A 48 5.58 0.26 1.57
CA ARG A 48 5.26 -1.14 1.93
C ARG A 48 5.39 -2.07 0.73
N LEU A 49 4.96 -1.64 -0.46
CA LEU A 49 5.10 -2.40 -1.70
C LEU A 49 6.58 -2.64 -2.04
N GLU A 50 7.39 -1.59 -1.99
CA GLU A 50 8.86 -1.70 -2.20
C GLU A 50 9.49 -2.72 -1.26
N LYS A 51 9.09 -2.72 0.03
CA LYS A 51 9.60 -3.72 0.98
C LYS A 51 9.17 -5.14 0.61
N LEU A 52 7.92 -5.32 0.16
CA LEU A 52 7.43 -6.63 -0.26
C LEU A 52 8.16 -7.11 -1.51
N GLU A 53 8.44 -6.23 -2.48
CA GLU A 53 9.22 -6.55 -3.68
C GLU A 53 10.62 -7.05 -3.32
N ASN A 54 11.31 -6.39 -2.40
CA ASN A 54 12.60 -6.84 -1.90
C ASN A 54 12.51 -8.23 -1.23
N GLU A 55 11.50 -8.45 -0.38
CA GLU A 55 11.26 -9.75 0.26
C GLU A 55 11.02 -10.86 -0.80
N PHE A 56 10.34 -10.56 -1.91
CA PHE A 56 10.14 -11.50 -3.02
C PHE A 56 11.44 -11.82 -3.77
N GLU A 57 12.28 -10.82 -4.03
CA GLU A 57 13.57 -11.04 -4.71
C GLU A 57 14.53 -11.85 -3.84
N GLU A 58 14.54 -11.68 -2.52
CA GLU A 58 15.33 -12.52 -1.62
C GLU A 58 14.86 -13.98 -1.68
N VAL A 59 13.56 -14.25 -1.57
CA VAL A 59 13.00 -15.61 -1.69
C VAL A 59 13.36 -16.25 -3.04
N LYS A 60 13.30 -15.47 -4.13
CA LYS A 60 13.68 -15.96 -5.47
C LYS A 60 15.16 -16.32 -5.55
N LYS A 61 16.03 -15.55 -4.89
CA LYS A 61 17.47 -15.84 -4.83
C LYS A 61 17.73 -17.11 -4.01
N GLU A 62 17.12 -17.24 -2.84
CA GLU A 62 17.24 -18.43 -1.99
C GLU A 62 16.79 -19.70 -2.74
N LEU A 63 15.64 -19.66 -3.41
CA LEU A 63 15.15 -20.77 -4.23
C LEU A 63 16.11 -21.13 -5.37
N LYS A 64 16.73 -20.13 -5.99
CA LYS A 64 17.70 -20.36 -7.07
C LYS A 64 18.96 -21.04 -6.54
N GLU A 65 19.52 -20.55 -5.44
CA GLU A 65 20.70 -21.14 -4.78
C GLU A 65 20.41 -22.58 -4.33
N GLU A 66 19.22 -22.84 -3.77
CA GLU A 66 18.78 -24.18 -3.40
C GLU A 66 18.74 -25.13 -4.61
N ILE A 67 18.15 -24.70 -5.74
CA ILE A 67 18.11 -25.49 -6.98
C ILE A 67 19.52 -25.76 -7.53
N GLU A 68 20.41 -24.76 -7.53
CA GLU A 68 21.79 -24.91 -7.99
C GLU A 68 22.58 -25.88 -7.07
N SER A 69 22.29 -25.92 -5.77
CA SER A 69 22.94 -26.82 -4.81
C SER A 69 22.48 -28.29 -4.88
N ILE A 70 21.31 -28.57 -5.47
CA ILE A 70 20.76 -29.93 -5.66
C ILE A 70 21.21 -30.52 -7.01
N GLY A 71 21.68 -29.66 -7.93
CA GLY A 71 22.13 -30.05 -9.27
C GLY A 71 23.61 -30.48 -9.37
N GLU A 72 24.40 -30.30 -8.30
CA GLU A 72 25.75 -30.85 -8.13
C GLU A 72 25.72 -32.14 -7.29
#